data_AF-A0A240E8F7-F1
#
_entry.id   AF-A0A240E8F7-F1
#
_cell.length_a   1.000
_cell.length_b   1.000
_cell.length_c   1.000
_cell.angle_alpha   90.00
_cell.angle_beta   90.00
_cell.angle_gamma   90.00
#
_symmetry.space_group_name_H-M   'P 1'
#
loop_
_entity.id
_entity.type
_entity.pdbx_description
1 polymer ?
#
loop_
_entity_poly.entity_id
_entity_poly.type
_entity_poly.pdbx_seq_one_letter_code
_entity_poly.pdbx_strand_id
1 'polypeptide(L)'
;MGLLVFHDKTSNRIRDPHEDIYQFLHFDLKYGNLNWKGFGIGGNIVFQPDTGLPRGSNGSFYYCANLSENTRRIVVSPMGHSRIEPHQC
;
A
#
# COMPACT_ATOMS: atom_id res chain seq x y z
N MET A 1 -6.20 -8.24 -8.24
CA MET A 1 -5.65 -7.05 -7.55
C MET A 1 -4.27 -7.40 -7.03
N GLY A 2 -3.36 -6.46 -6.80
CA GLY A 2 -2.02 -6.81 -6.33
C GLY A 2 -1.19 -5.61 -5.93
N LEU A 3 0.03 -5.88 -5.47
CA LEU A 3 1.04 -4.89 -5.15
C LEU A 3 2.25 -5.07 -6.07
N LEU A 4 2.67 -3.97 -6.67
CA LEU A 4 3.82 -3.91 -7.56
C LEU A 4 4.96 -3.18 -6.85
N VAL A 5 6.14 -3.80 -6.82
CA VAL A 5 7.38 -3.19 -6.32
C VAL A 5 8.28 -2.95 -7.52
N PHE A 6 8.66 -1.70 -7.75
CA PHE A 6 9.51 -1.28 -8.85
C PHE A 6 10.42 -0.14 -8.40
N HIS A 7 11.51 0.08 -9.14
CA HIS A 7 12.37 1.25 -8.95
C HIS A 7 11.86 2.40 -9.81
N ASP A 8 11.33 3.43 -9.17
CA ASP A 8 10.97 4.69 -9.81
C ASP A 8 12.25 5.52 -10.08
N LYS A 9 12.77 5.41 -11.31
CA LYS A 9 13.99 6.09 -11.76
C LYS A 9 13.71 7.55 -12.12
N THR A 10 12.47 7.87 -12.52
CA THR A 10 12.07 9.21 -12.95
C THR A 10 11.51 10.07 -11.82
N SER A 11 11.31 9.48 -10.64
CA SER A 11 10.71 10.10 -9.44
C SER A 11 9.28 10.64 -9.67
N ASN A 12 8.55 10.11 -10.65
CA ASN A 12 7.21 10.55 -11.01
C ASN A 12 6.09 9.78 -10.26
N ARG A 13 6.47 8.75 -9.48
CA ARG A 13 5.60 7.87 -8.68
C ARG A 13 4.62 7.01 -9.49
N ILE A 14 4.89 6.85 -10.78
CA ILE A 14 4.14 6.03 -11.73
C ILE A 14 5.12 5.02 -12.31
N ARG A 15 4.67 3.80 -12.60
CA ARG A 15 5.54 2.83 -13.25
C ARG A 15 5.72 3.21 -14.72
N ASP A 16 6.95 3.50 -15.11
CA ASP A 16 7.31 3.75 -16.51
C ASP A 16 7.67 2.44 -17.24
N PRO A 17 7.47 2.34 -18.57
CA PRO A 17 7.71 1.11 -19.33
C PRO A 17 9.14 0.56 -19.24
N HIS A 18 10.13 1.44 -19.03
CA HIS A 18 11.56 1.11 -18.98
C HIS A 18 12.07 0.79 -17.56
N GLU A 19 11.19 0.85 -16.56
CA GLU A 19 11.54 0.57 -15.18
C GLU A 19 11.42 -0.91 -14.86
N ASP A 20 12.38 -1.36 -14.05
CA ASP A 20 12.49 -2.74 -13.61
C ASP A 20 11.43 -3.02 -12.54
N ILE A 21 10.64 -4.07 -12.77
CA ILE A 21 9.72 -4.61 -11.78
C ILE A 21 10.51 -5.63 -10.96
N TYR A 22 10.64 -5.37 -9.66
CA TYR A 22 11.28 -6.30 -8.74
C TYR A 22 10.33 -7.40 -8.28
N GLN A 23 9.08 -7.03 -8.02
CA GLN A 23 8.11 -7.97 -7.50
C GLN A 23 6.68 -7.57 -7.89
N PHE A 24 5.86 -8.59 -8.14
CA PHE A 24 4.42 -8.44 -8.19
C PHE A 24 3.79 -9.46 -7.25
N LEU A 25 3.05 -8.97 -6.25
CA LEU A 25 2.30 -9.77 -5.29
C LEU A 25 0.83 -9.77 -5.69
N HIS A 26 0.31 -10.93 -6.07
CA HIS A 26 -1.11 -11.08 -6.33
C HIS A 26 -1.88 -11.15 -5.00
N PHE A 27 -2.97 -10.40 -4.91
CA PHE A 27 -3.88 -10.45 -3.76
C PHE A 27 -5.05 -11.39 -4.10
N ASP A 28 -5.01 -12.62 -3.58
CA ASP A 28 -6.08 -13.61 -3.73
C ASP A 28 -7.25 -13.35 -2.76
N LEU A 29 -7.78 -12.11 -2.78
CA LEU A 29 -8.89 -11.70 -1.91
C LEU A 29 -10.21 -12.27 -2.43
N LYS A 30 -10.83 -13.16 -1.66
CA LYS A 30 -12.11 -13.81 -2.03
C LYS A 30 -13.36 -13.09 -1.51
N TYR A 31 -13.25 -12.37 -0.39
CA TYR A 31 -14.40 -11.91 0.39
C TYR A 31 -14.37 -10.42 0.69
N GLY A 32 -13.72 -9.62 -0.16
CA GLY A 32 -13.61 -8.19 0.05
C GLY A 32 -12.66 -7.51 -0.93
N ASN A 33 -12.46 -6.23 -0.69
CA ASN A 33 -11.59 -5.37 -1.48
C ASN A 33 -10.60 -4.65 -0.57
N LEU A 34 -9.37 -4.44 -1.06
CA LEU A 34 -8.30 -3.78 -0.32
C LEU A 34 -7.91 -2.49 -1.04
N ASN A 35 -7.96 -1.35 -0.36
CA ASN A 35 -7.53 -0.07 -0.94
C ASN A 35 -6.45 0.58 -0.08
N TRP A 36 -5.49 1.24 -0.69
CA TRP A 36 -4.51 2.06 0.01
C TRP A 36 -4.92 3.54 -0.03
N LYS A 37 -4.81 4.23 1.11
CA LYS A 37 -4.80 5.71 1.15
C LYS A 37 -3.62 6.17 1.99
N GLY A 38 -2.71 6.91 1.37
CA GLY A 38 -1.54 7.49 2.01
C GLY A 38 -1.47 9.01 1.83
N PHE A 39 -0.32 9.58 2.17
CA PHE A 39 -0.03 11.00 1.95
C PHE A 39 0.16 11.31 0.46
N GLY A 40 -0.56 12.32 -0.05
CA GLY A 40 -0.53 12.73 -1.45
C GLY A 40 -1.65 12.10 -2.28
N ILE A 41 -1.48 12.11 -3.61
CA ILE A 41 -2.52 11.71 -4.58
C ILE A 41 -2.29 10.25 -5.08
N GLY A 42 -1.12 9.68 -4.80
CA GLY A 42 -0.71 8.37 -5.32
C GLY A 42 -1.22 7.17 -4.51
N GLY A 43 -1.60 6.10 -5.21
CA GLY A 43 -1.87 4.78 -4.63
C GLY A 43 -0.62 3.98 -4.27
N ASN A 44 0.47 4.65 -3.88
CA ASN A 44 1.79 4.05 -3.67
C ASN A 44 2.36 4.33 -2.27
N ILE A 45 3.36 3.53 -1.91
CA ILE A 45 4.20 3.69 -0.73
C ILE A 45 5.61 3.90 -1.24
N VAL A 46 6.22 5.03 -0.90
CA VAL A 46 7.60 5.33 -1.30
C VAL A 46 8.51 4.92 -0.15
N PHE A 47 9.59 4.19 -0.43
CA PHE A 47 10.58 3.80 0.56
C PHE A 47 11.84 4.65 0.43
N GLN A 48 12.49 4.92 1.54
CA GLN A 48 13.76 5.65 1.57
C GLN A 48 14.89 4.69 1.21
N PRO A 49 15.79 5.05 0.27
CA PRO A 49 16.83 4.14 -0.23
C PRO A 49 17.93 3.86 0.81
N ASP A 50 18.10 4.74 1.79
CA ASP A 50 19.12 4.65 2.84
C ASP A 50 18.70 3.73 3.99
N THR A 51 17.43 3.79 4.41
CA THR A 51 16.91 3.10 5.58
C THR A 51 15.93 1.97 5.25
N GLY A 52 15.41 1.94 4.02
CA GLY A 52 14.31 1.04 3.64
C GLY A 52 12.99 1.39 4.33
N LEU A 53 12.90 2.49 5.08
CA LEU A 53 11.69 2.89 5.79
C LEU A 53 10.73 3.62 4.86
N PRO A 54 9.40 3.52 5.07
CA PRO A 54 8.43 4.29 4.32
C PRO A 54 8.63 5.81 4.45
N ARG A 55 8.85 6.50 3.33
CA ARG A 55 8.95 7.96 3.26
C ARG A 55 7.54 8.56 3.36
N GLY A 56 7.29 9.35 4.41
CA GLY A 56 6.04 10.11 4.56
C GLY A 56 4.76 9.26 4.62
N SER A 57 4.87 7.96 4.90
CA SER A 57 3.76 7.02 4.78
C SER A 57 2.91 6.97 6.05
N ASN A 58 2.27 8.10 6.38
CA ASN A 58 1.10 8.09 7.27
C ASN A 58 -0.10 7.63 6.42
N GLY A 59 -0.21 6.34 6.21
CA GLY A 59 -1.25 5.77 5.36
C GLY A 59 -1.93 4.57 5.99
N SER A 60 -2.98 4.11 5.33
CA SER A 60 -3.69 2.93 5.76
C SER A 60 -4.16 2.12 4.57
N PHE A 61 -4.05 0.80 4.71
CA PHE A 61 -4.87 -0.09 3.91
C PHE A 61 -6.25 -0.20 4.52
N TYR A 62 -7.27 -0.21 3.68
CA TYR A 62 -8.66 -0.38 4.04
C TYR A 62 -9.13 -1.67 3.39
N TYR A 63 -9.34 -2.69 4.21
CA TYR A 63 -9.93 -3.95 3.78
C TYR A 63 -11.42 -3.91 4.06
N CYS A 64 -12.23 -3.74 3.02
CA CYS A 64 -13.68 -3.80 3.09
C CYS A 64 -14.12 -5.22 2.78
N ALA A 65 -14.56 -5.93 3.81
CA ALA A 65 -15.08 -7.29 3.67
C ALA A 65 -16.56 -7.26 3.25
N ASN A 66 -17.06 -8.36 2.68
CA ASN A 66 -18.48 -8.53 2.38
C ASN A 66 -19.34 -8.53 3.66
N LEU A 67 -18.77 -8.98 4.78
CA LEU A 67 -19.37 -8.91 6.11
C LEU A 67 -18.71 -7.77 6.89
N SER A 68 -19.50 -6.79 7.32
CA SER A 68 -19.01 -5.55 7.93
C SER A 68 -18.15 -5.78 9.18
N GLU A 69 -18.47 -6.80 9.98
CA GLU A 69 -17.71 -7.21 11.16
C GLU A 69 -16.26 -7.63 10.88
N ASN A 70 -15.93 -7.95 9.62
CA ASN A 70 -14.61 -8.37 9.17
C ASN A 70 -13.84 -7.26 8.44
N THR A 71 -14.43 -6.07 8.33
CA THR A 71 -13.76 -4.90 7.77
C THR A 71 -12.66 -4.40 8.70
N ARG A 72 -11.49 -4.09 8.15
CA ARG A 72 -10.30 -3.67 8.91
C ARG A 72 -9.62 -2.48 8.26
N ARG A 73 -9.07 -1.60 9.09
CA ARG A 73 -8.08 -0.60 8.69
C ARG A 73 -6.71 -1.05 9.19
N ILE A 74 -5.73 -1.09 8.31
CA ILE A 74 -4.35 -1.45 8.62
C ILE A 74 -3.52 -0.17 8.47
N VAL A 75 -3.25 0.50 9.59
CA VAL A 75 -2.41 1.70 9.64
C VAL A 75 -0.96 1.30 9.45
N VAL A 76 -0.26 1.96 8.54
CA VAL A 76 1.20 1.82 8.35
C VAL A 76 1.84 3.10 8.86
N SER A 77 2.82 2.96 9.74
CA SER A 77 3.59 4.07 10.29
C SER A 77 4.80 4.40 9.42
N PRO A 78 5.37 5.61 9.53
CA PRO A 78 6.62 5.98 8.86
C PRO A 78 7.81 5.08 9.23
N MET A 79 7.74 4.37 10.36
CA MET A 79 8.75 3.41 10.81
C MET A 79 8.51 1.99 10.27
N GLY A 80 7.55 1.79 9.37
CA GLY A 80 7.23 0.49 8.80
C GLY A 80 6.38 -0.43 9.71
N HIS A 81 6.08 -0.02 10.94
CA HIS A 81 5.17 -0.77 11.81
C HIS A 81 3.73 -0.68 11.30
N SER A 82 3.01 -1.80 11.36
CA SER A 82 1.59 -1.88 11.05
C SER A 82 0.73 -2.08 12.29
N ARG A 83 -0.44 -1.44 12.35
CA ARG A 83 -1.47 -1.67 13.37
C ARG A 83 -2.82 -1.95 12.71
N ILE A 84 -3.57 -2.92 13.23
CA ILE A 84 -4.91 -3.26 12.75
C ILE A 84 -5.95 -2.61 13.66
N GLU A 85 -6.95 -1.98 13.05
CA GLU A 85 -8.05 -1.29 13.71
C GLU A 85 -9.39 -1.73 13.12
N PRO A 86 -10.47 -1.73 13.92
CA PRO A 86 -11.83 -1.82 13.39
C PRO A 86 -12.09 -0.68 12.40
N HIS A 87 -12.83 -0.97 11.34
CA HIS A 87 -13.23 0.05 10.37
C HIS A 87 -14.61 -0.28 9.81
N GLN A 88 -15.30 0.76 9.35
CA GLN A 88 -16.58 0.63 8.67
C GLN A 88 -16.44 1.19 7.26
N CYS A 89 -16.68 0.32 6.30
CA CYS A 89 -17.02 0.67 4.93
C CYS A 89 -18.55 0.75 4.85
#